data_AF-A0A7S2AZP5-F1
#
_entry.id   AF-A0A7S2AZP5-F1
#
_cell.length_a   1.000
_cell.length_b   1.000
_cell.length_c   1.000
_cell.angle_alpha   90.00
_cell.angle_beta   90.00
_cell.angle_gamma   90.00
#
_symmetry.space_group_name_H-M   'P 1'
#
loop_
_entity.id
_entity.type
_entity.pdbx_description
1 polymer ?
#
loop_
_entity_poly.entity_id
_entity_poly.type
_entity_poly.pdbx_seq_one_letter_code
_entity_poly.pdbx_strand_id
1 'polypeptide(L)'
;QVAHTFAYTYASYGIMNEHKLAFGESTCSARITAASLAHNGTALFSNKELSMIALERCKTARCAIETMGHFATTQGGFYGEDVGVDAGGETLIVADTKESWVFHILADPTGRSAIWGA
;
A
#
# COMPACT_ATOMS: atom_id res chain seq x y z
N GLN A 1 5.80 29.01 25.38
CA GLN A 1 5.41 28.85 23.95
C GLN A 1 6.67 29.02 23.10
N VAL A 2 6.86 28.20 22.07
CA VAL A 2 8.00 28.33 21.14
C VAL A 2 7.67 29.28 20.00
N ALA A 3 8.64 30.08 19.56
CA ALA A 3 8.45 31.09 18.52
C ALA A 3 8.25 30.48 17.12
N HIS A 4 8.71 29.25 16.91
CA HIS A 4 8.64 28.54 15.63
C HIS A 4 8.80 27.03 15.87
N THR A 5 8.15 26.22 15.02
CA THR A 5 8.34 24.77 14.91
C THR A 5 8.68 24.40 13.48
N PHE A 6 9.42 23.31 13.28
CA PHE A 6 9.87 22.90 11.95
C PHE A 6 8.78 22.25 11.11
N ALA A 7 8.95 22.33 9.80
CA ALA A 7 8.28 21.45 8.86
C ALA A 7 8.90 20.04 8.94
N TYR A 8 8.09 19.04 9.23
CA TYR A 8 8.47 17.63 9.12
C TYR A 8 7.30 16.84 8.54
N THR A 9 7.64 15.78 7.82
CA THR A 9 6.66 14.82 7.30
C THR A 9 6.88 13.51 8.04
N TYR A 10 5.82 12.99 8.65
CA TYR A 10 5.83 11.71 9.36
C TYR A 10 4.81 10.78 8.69
N ALA A 11 5.25 9.57 8.34
CA ALA A 11 4.33 8.48 8.02
C ALA A 11 4.96 7.13 8.38
N SER A 12 4.07 6.16 8.56
CA SER A 12 4.39 4.75 8.76
C SER A 12 4.68 4.02 7.44
N TYR A 13 4.45 4.64 6.28
CA TYR A 13 4.56 4.07 4.93
C TYR A 13 5.30 5.01 3.96
N GLY A 14 5.51 4.57 2.71
CA GLY A 14 6.13 5.40 1.68
C GLY A 14 5.24 6.55 1.23
N ILE A 15 5.62 7.82 1.46
CA ILE A 15 4.79 8.99 1.12
C ILE A 15 5.11 9.53 -0.27
N MET A 16 6.39 9.79 -0.56
CA MET A 16 6.82 10.42 -1.81
C MET A 16 8.31 10.18 -2.05
N ASN A 17 8.73 10.06 -3.31
CA ASN A 17 10.15 10.01 -3.69
C ASN A 17 10.62 11.28 -4.45
N GLU A 18 11.91 11.32 -4.78
CA GLU A 18 12.55 12.44 -5.49
C GLU A 18 11.97 12.75 -6.89
N HIS A 19 11.17 11.84 -7.43
CA HIS A 19 10.51 11.99 -8.73
C HIS A 19 9.08 12.54 -8.61
N LYS A 20 8.66 12.96 -7.42
CA LYS A 20 7.30 13.45 -7.13
C LYS A 20 6.22 12.40 -7.41
N LEU A 21 6.59 11.12 -7.38
CA LEU A 21 5.66 10.02 -7.21
C LEU A 21 5.28 9.99 -5.73
N ALA A 22 3.99 10.08 -5.43
CA ALA A 22 3.48 10.17 -4.08
C ALA A 22 2.24 9.32 -3.87
N PHE A 23 2.06 8.89 -2.63
CA PHE A 23 0.92 8.10 -2.19
C PHE A 23 0.20 8.80 -1.03
N GLY A 24 -1.13 8.67 -1.01
CA GLY A 24 -1.95 8.88 0.17
C GLY A 24 -2.84 7.66 0.35
N GLU A 25 -2.94 7.13 1.56
CA GLU A 25 -3.65 5.88 1.81
C GLU A 25 -4.81 6.04 2.79
N SER A 26 -5.77 5.12 2.70
CA SER A 26 -6.79 4.88 3.71
C SER A 26 -7.08 3.38 3.80
N THR A 27 -6.98 2.86 5.02
CA THR A 27 -7.56 1.57 5.40
C THR A 27 -9.04 1.53 5.07
N CYS A 28 -9.48 0.41 4.49
CA CYS A 28 -10.84 0.22 4.06
C CYS A 28 -11.32 -1.22 4.31
N SER A 29 -12.64 -1.37 4.28
CA SER A 29 -13.25 -2.68 4.50
C SER A 29 -12.95 -3.66 3.35
N ALA A 30 -12.66 -4.92 3.68
CA ALA A 30 -12.51 -5.99 2.72
C ALA A 30 -13.31 -7.23 3.13
N ARG A 31 -13.95 -7.87 2.15
CA ARG A 31 -14.67 -9.14 2.38
C ARG A 31 -13.74 -10.33 2.57
N ILE A 32 -12.56 -10.28 1.98
CA ILE A 32 -11.55 -11.32 2.08
C ILE A 32 -10.34 -10.68 2.74
N THR A 33 -9.92 -11.27 3.86
CA THR A 33 -8.81 -10.80 4.67
C THR A 33 -7.79 -11.92 4.83
N ALA A 34 -6.54 -11.56 5.11
CA ALA A 34 -5.48 -12.51 5.41
C ALA A 34 -4.68 -12.00 6.61
N ALA A 35 -4.14 -12.92 7.40
CA ALA A 35 -3.19 -12.59 8.45
C ALA A 35 -1.76 -12.52 7.87
N SER A 36 -0.91 -11.69 8.47
CA SER A 36 0.49 -11.59 8.09
C SER A 36 1.30 -12.81 8.50
N LEU A 37 2.41 -13.06 7.81
CA LEU A 37 3.37 -14.10 8.19
C LEU A 37 3.92 -13.94 9.62
N ALA A 38 4.01 -12.71 10.12
CA ALA A 38 4.45 -12.44 11.50
C ALA A 38 3.40 -12.86 12.55
N HIS A 39 2.14 -13.02 12.14
CA HIS A 39 1.02 -13.42 12.98
C HIS A 39 0.44 -14.79 12.57
N ASN A 40 1.32 -15.71 12.17
CA ASN A 40 0.96 -17.09 11.78
C ASN A 40 -0.05 -17.17 10.62
N GLY A 41 -0.06 -16.15 9.76
CA GLY A 41 -0.83 -16.11 8.53
C GLY A 41 0.00 -16.49 7.30
N THR A 42 -0.42 -16.02 6.14
CA THR A 42 0.16 -16.39 4.83
C THR A 42 0.64 -15.20 4.01
N ALA A 43 0.16 -14.00 4.33
CA ALA A 43 0.45 -12.80 3.55
C ALA A 43 1.73 -12.12 4.02
N LEU A 44 2.54 -11.65 3.08
CA LEU A 44 3.86 -11.06 3.28
C LEU A 44 3.80 -9.54 3.29
N PHE A 45 2.96 -8.94 2.44
CA PHE A 45 2.98 -7.50 2.23
C PHE A 45 1.77 -6.80 2.85
N SER A 46 2.02 -5.68 3.52
CA SER A 46 1.01 -4.66 3.77
C SER A 46 1.21 -3.48 2.80
N ASN A 47 0.33 -2.49 2.88
CA ASN A 47 0.48 -1.21 2.17
C ASN A 47 1.85 -0.55 2.45
N LYS A 48 2.37 -0.67 3.67
CA LYS A 48 3.67 -0.13 4.03
C LYS A 48 4.80 -0.70 3.18
N GLU A 49 4.91 -2.03 3.10
CA GLU A 49 5.99 -2.66 2.33
C GLU A 49 5.84 -2.40 0.83
N LEU A 50 4.62 -2.47 0.30
CA LEU A 50 4.35 -2.24 -1.13
C LEU A 50 4.69 -0.80 -1.53
N SER A 51 4.27 0.19 -0.74
CA SER A 51 4.56 1.60 -1.01
C SER A 51 6.06 1.90 -0.94
N MET A 52 6.79 1.38 0.05
CA MET A 52 8.23 1.56 0.13
C MET A 52 8.95 0.97 -1.09
N ILE A 53 8.63 -0.28 -1.46
CA ILE A 53 9.22 -0.94 -2.65
C ILE A 53 8.92 -0.14 -3.92
N ALA A 54 7.68 0.35 -4.08
CA ALA A 54 7.29 1.13 -5.25
C ALA A 54 8.08 2.45 -5.33
N LEU A 55 8.23 3.17 -4.21
CA LEU A 55 9.00 4.43 -4.19
C LEU A 55 10.50 4.23 -4.46
N GLU A 56 11.07 3.09 -4.05
CA GLU A 56 12.46 2.74 -4.34
C GLU A 56 12.69 2.41 -5.84
N ARG A 57 11.67 1.94 -6.55
CA ARG A 57 11.81 1.34 -7.89
C ARG A 57 11.15 2.13 -9.02
N CYS A 58 10.21 3.02 -8.71
CA CYS A 58 9.37 3.69 -9.71
C CYS A 58 9.50 5.20 -9.71
N LYS A 59 9.23 5.79 -10.88
CA LYS A 59 9.19 7.25 -11.09
C LYS A 59 7.80 7.77 -11.45
N THR A 60 6.87 6.87 -11.76
CA THR A 60 5.53 7.20 -12.26
C THR A 60 4.46 6.42 -11.51
N ALA A 61 3.24 6.96 -11.47
CA ALA A 61 2.08 6.37 -10.82
C ALA A 61 1.76 4.99 -11.40
N ARG A 62 1.79 4.86 -12.72
CA ARG A 62 1.51 3.59 -13.41
C ARG A 62 2.55 2.51 -13.09
N CYS A 63 3.84 2.87 -13.04
CA CYS A 63 4.89 1.93 -12.60
C CYS A 63 4.63 1.44 -11.18
N ALA A 64 4.25 2.35 -10.27
CA ALA A 64 3.99 2.01 -8.88
C ALA A 64 2.82 1.04 -8.74
N ILE A 65 1.70 1.31 -9.40
CA ILE A 65 0.50 0.46 -9.40
C ILE A 65 0.85 -0.96 -9.87
N GLU A 66 1.51 -1.07 -11.03
CA GLU A 66 1.90 -2.37 -11.58
C GLU A 66 2.90 -3.10 -10.68
N THR A 67 3.84 -2.37 -10.07
CA THR A 67 4.82 -2.96 -9.15
C THR A 67 4.14 -3.48 -7.88
N MET A 68 3.31 -2.67 -7.23
CA MET A 68 2.60 -3.08 -6.01
C MET A 68 1.69 -4.28 -6.29
N GLY A 69 0.91 -4.21 -7.37
CA GLY A 69 0.04 -5.29 -7.81
C GLY A 69 0.81 -6.58 -8.13
N HIS A 70 1.92 -6.49 -8.85
CA HIS A 70 2.75 -7.64 -9.20
C HIS A 70 3.34 -8.34 -7.95
N PHE A 71 3.89 -7.56 -7.01
CA PHE A 71 4.45 -8.12 -5.78
C PHE A 71 3.38 -8.79 -4.91
N ALA A 72 2.26 -8.11 -4.69
CA ALA A 72 1.17 -8.66 -3.91
C ALA A 72 0.58 -9.94 -4.54
N THR A 73 0.44 -9.98 -5.87
CA THR A 73 -0.17 -11.14 -6.54
C THR A 73 0.77 -12.33 -6.70
N THR A 74 2.08 -12.10 -6.90
CA THR A 74 3.02 -13.17 -7.29
C THR A 74 4.05 -13.54 -6.23
N GLN A 75 4.36 -12.67 -5.27
CA GLN A 75 5.47 -12.88 -4.34
C GLN A 75 5.04 -13.23 -2.92
N GLY A 76 3.87 -12.80 -2.46
CA GLY A 76 3.49 -13.11 -1.08
C GLY A 76 2.15 -12.64 -0.58
N GLY A 77 1.19 -12.25 -1.42
CA GLY A 77 -0.13 -11.84 -0.96
C GLY A 77 -0.16 -10.52 -0.21
N PHE A 78 -1.37 -10.15 0.22
CA PHE A 78 -1.64 -8.88 0.89
C PHE A 78 -2.40 -9.09 2.20
N TYR A 79 -2.05 -8.31 3.24
CA TYR A 79 -2.84 -8.16 4.46
C TYR A 79 -3.09 -6.67 4.76
N GLY A 80 -4.29 -6.36 5.25
CA GLY A 80 -4.66 -5.03 5.74
C GLY A 80 -4.15 -4.76 7.16
N GLU A 81 -4.57 -3.63 7.74
CA GLU A 81 -4.17 -3.24 9.10
C GLU A 81 -4.63 -4.26 10.16
N ASP A 82 -5.81 -4.87 9.96
CA ASP A 82 -6.36 -5.93 10.82
C ASP A 82 -6.98 -7.07 10.00
N VAL A 83 -7.15 -8.23 10.63
CA VAL A 83 -7.80 -9.40 10.01
C VAL A 83 -9.32 -9.27 9.93
N GLY A 84 -9.90 -8.29 10.61
CA GLY A 84 -11.31 -7.94 10.57
C GLY A 84 -11.74 -7.32 9.24
N VAL A 85 -12.99 -7.55 8.88
CA VAL A 85 -13.58 -7.08 7.62
C VAL A 85 -13.55 -5.55 7.48
N ASP A 86 -13.50 -4.81 8.59
CA ASP A 86 -13.54 -3.35 8.58
C ASP A 86 -12.20 -2.72 8.20
N ALA A 87 -11.09 -3.47 8.28
CA ALA A 87 -9.73 -2.98 8.08
C ALA A 87 -8.81 -3.94 7.28
N GLY A 88 -9.41 -4.91 6.58
CA GLY A 88 -8.66 -5.93 5.84
C GLY A 88 -8.21 -5.54 4.43
N GLY A 89 -8.55 -4.34 3.96
CA GLY A 89 -8.19 -3.83 2.64
C GLY A 89 -7.59 -2.43 2.71
N GLU A 90 -7.01 -1.98 1.60
CA GLU A 90 -6.37 -0.68 1.51
C GLU A 90 -6.73 0.05 0.22
N THR A 91 -6.86 1.37 0.32
CA THR A 91 -7.07 2.26 -0.81
C THR A 91 -5.95 3.29 -0.85
N LEU A 92 -5.27 3.39 -1.98
CA LEU A 92 -4.21 4.38 -2.20
C LEU A 92 -4.61 5.32 -3.33
N ILE A 93 -4.48 6.62 -3.08
CA ILE A 93 -4.25 7.58 -4.15
C ILE A 93 -2.80 7.46 -4.56
N VAL A 94 -2.57 7.15 -5.84
CA VAL A 94 -1.24 7.03 -6.42
C VAL A 94 -1.08 8.10 -7.48
N ALA A 95 -0.21 9.08 -7.24
CA ALA A 95 -0.08 10.26 -8.07
C ALA A 95 1.37 10.57 -8.45
N ASP A 96 1.55 11.09 -9.66
CA ASP A 96 2.78 11.74 -10.11
C ASP A 96 2.48 13.10 -10.77
N THR A 97 3.47 13.72 -11.40
CA THR A 97 3.30 15.04 -12.05
C THR A 97 2.33 15.07 -13.24
N LYS A 98 1.89 13.91 -13.73
CA LYS A 98 1.07 13.77 -14.94
C LYS A 98 -0.29 13.13 -14.69
N GLU A 99 -0.37 12.20 -13.75
CA GLU A 99 -1.58 11.43 -13.53
C GLU A 99 -1.78 11.04 -12.05
N SER A 100 -3.03 10.72 -11.72
CA SER A 100 -3.43 10.21 -10.40
C SER A 100 -4.44 9.08 -10.56
N TRP A 101 -4.32 8.06 -9.72
CA TRP A 101 -5.12 6.84 -9.76
C TRP A 101 -5.63 6.48 -8.36
N VAL A 102 -6.75 5.76 -8.30
CA VAL A 102 -7.27 5.18 -7.07
C VAL A 102 -7.00 3.68 -7.11
N PHE A 103 -5.98 3.24 -6.39
CA PHE A 103 -5.59 1.84 -6.29
C PHE A 103 -6.26 1.19 -5.07
N HIS A 104 -7.10 0.18 -5.30
CA HIS A 104 -7.67 -0.65 -4.24
C HIS A 104 -6.98 -2.01 -4.21
N ILE A 105 -6.74 -2.53 -3.01
CA ILE A 105 -6.17 -3.87 -2.81
C ILE A 105 -6.78 -4.58 -1.60
N LEU A 106 -6.97 -5.88 -1.73
CA LEU A 106 -7.30 -6.80 -0.64
C LEU A 106 -6.65 -8.17 -0.85
N ALA A 107 -6.75 -9.04 0.15
CA ALA A 107 -6.32 -10.43 0.04
C ALA A 107 -7.16 -11.22 -0.99
N ASP A 108 -6.57 -12.28 -1.55
CA ASP A 108 -7.32 -13.31 -2.25
C ASP A 108 -7.81 -14.41 -1.26
N PRO A 109 -8.72 -15.32 -1.67
CA PRO A 109 -9.23 -16.38 -0.78
C PRO A 109 -8.17 -17.34 -0.22
N THR A 110 -7.00 -17.44 -0.86
CA THR A 110 -5.91 -18.29 -0.36
C THR A 110 -5.03 -17.58 0.67
N GLY A 111 -5.13 -16.25 0.77
CA GLY A 111 -4.27 -15.39 1.58
C GLY A 111 -2.80 -15.36 1.13
N ARG A 112 -2.49 -15.92 -0.05
CA ARG A 112 -1.13 -16.02 -0.62
C ARG A 112 -0.95 -15.15 -1.86
N SER A 113 -2.03 -14.53 -2.33
CA SER A 113 -2.10 -13.59 -3.43
C SER A 113 -2.95 -12.39 -3.01
N ALA A 114 -3.31 -11.54 -3.97
CA ALA A 114 -4.09 -10.34 -3.74
C ALA A 114 -5.06 -10.10 -4.91
N ILE A 115 -6.11 -9.35 -4.64
CA ILE A 115 -7.03 -8.81 -5.65
C ILE A 115 -6.86 -7.29 -5.61
N TRP A 116 -6.61 -6.67 -6.76
CA TRP A 116 -6.41 -5.22 -6.84
C TRP A 116 -6.98 -4.63 -8.14
N GLY A 117 -7.19 -3.32 -8.13
CA GLY A 117 -7.58 -2.54 -9.31
C GLY A 117 -7.22 -1.06 -9.17
N ALA A 118 -7.00 -0.37 -10.29
CA ALA A 118 -6.70 1.06 -10.36
C ALA A 118 -7.42 1.76 -11.51
#